data_AF-A0AAW6VIZ8-F1
#
_entry.id   AF-A0AAW6VIZ8-F1
#
_cell.length_a   1.000
_cell.length_b   1.000
_cell.length_c   1.000
_cell.angle_alpha   90.00
_cell.angle_beta   90.00
_cell.angle_gamma   90.00
#
_symmetry.space_group_name_H-M   'P 1'
#
loop_
_entity.id
_entity.type
_entity.pdbx_description
1 polymer ?
#
loop_
_entity_poly.entity_id
_entity_poly.type
_entity_poly.pdbx_seq_one_letter_code
_entity_poly.pdbx_strand_id
1 'polypeptide(L)'
;MKKVKFFKVGVIFSLLLFFCTNLNAENYILNDDKLIDDRAKEKINQIGDEVKSKLGVNIYIYAKSTLGLDDNIKTKEKIEIVKSNENQILQNLKAPYILMTIYVEENMVNLIFTEDFKNIIDKNDILDGYVVPLLASKDKNTLYAKVSAATLNGYAAIADTLADSKNIKLENSIGNSGKVSGTIWRVFMYTLVVVALLVYTYAVLRKRK
;
A
#
# COMPACT_ATOMS: atom_id res chain seq x y z
N MET A 1 -17.50 -63.12 1.41
CA MET A 1 -17.49 -61.85 0.63
C MET A 1 -17.41 -60.66 1.58
N LYS A 2 -16.24 -60.03 1.75
CA LYS A 2 -16.06 -58.77 2.50
C LYS A 2 -15.08 -57.87 1.73
N LYS A 3 -15.55 -57.16 0.70
CA LYS A 3 -14.71 -56.32 -0.19
C LYS A 3 -15.31 -54.91 -0.44
N VAL A 4 -15.94 -54.28 0.57
CA VAL A 4 -16.62 -52.98 0.35
C VAL A 4 -16.29 -51.89 1.38
N LYS A 5 -15.53 -52.16 2.45
CA LYS A 5 -15.22 -51.11 3.45
C LYS A 5 -13.98 -50.25 3.12
N PHE A 6 -13.03 -50.74 2.32
CA PHE A 6 -11.80 -49.99 2.02
C PHE A 6 -11.97 -48.87 0.98
N PHE A 7 -12.89 -49.03 0.01
CA PHE A 7 -13.07 -48.04 -1.06
C PHE A 7 -13.66 -46.72 -0.55
N LYS A 8 -14.60 -46.78 0.41
CA LYS A 8 -15.17 -45.57 1.04
C LYS A 8 -14.16 -44.79 1.88
N VAL A 9 -13.23 -45.50 2.54
CA VAL A 9 -12.17 -44.85 3.34
C VAL A 9 -11.14 -44.17 2.43
N GLY A 10 -10.78 -44.79 1.30
CA GLY A 10 -9.88 -44.18 0.31
C GLY A 10 -10.43 -42.89 -0.31
N VAL A 11 -11.74 -42.85 -0.62
CA VAL A 11 -12.41 -41.66 -1.17
C VAL A 11 -12.50 -40.53 -0.13
N ILE A 12 -12.78 -40.85 1.13
CA ILE A 12 -12.80 -39.85 2.21
C ILE A 12 -11.40 -39.28 2.45
N PHE A 13 -10.37 -40.13 2.40
CA PHE A 13 -8.98 -39.70 2.56
C PHE A 13 -8.48 -38.85 1.37
N SER A 14 -8.90 -39.16 0.14
CA SER A 14 -8.59 -38.33 -1.04
C SER A 14 -9.33 -36.99 -1.01
N LEU A 15 -10.58 -36.94 -0.52
CA LEU A 15 -11.29 -35.67 -0.31
C LEU A 15 -10.61 -34.81 0.77
N LEU A 16 -10.18 -35.41 1.88
CA LEU A 16 -9.45 -34.72 2.95
C LEU A 16 -8.11 -34.16 2.47
N LEU A 17 -7.36 -34.90 1.65
CA LEU A 17 -6.12 -34.42 1.04
C LEU A 17 -6.34 -33.25 0.07
N PHE A 18 -7.50 -33.19 -0.59
CA PHE A 18 -7.87 -32.06 -1.47
C PHE A 18 -8.24 -30.79 -0.68
N PHE A 19 -8.67 -30.92 0.58
CA PHE A 19 -8.94 -29.79 1.47
C PHE A 19 -7.69 -29.28 2.22
N CYS A 20 -6.60 -30.07 2.29
CA CYS A 20 -5.39 -29.70 3.02
C CYS A 20 -4.38 -28.88 2.21
N THR A 21 -4.58 -28.68 0.91
CA THR A 21 -3.69 -27.81 0.13
C THR A 21 -4.18 -26.36 0.20
N ASN A 22 -3.37 -25.53 0.85
CA ASN A 22 -3.38 -24.06 0.83
C ASN A 22 -4.09 -23.37 2.00
N LEU A 23 -3.43 -23.39 3.16
CA LEU A 23 -3.56 -22.36 4.20
C LEU A 23 -2.15 -22.03 4.74
N ASN A 24 -1.21 -21.77 3.83
CA ASN A 24 -0.07 -20.92 4.20
C ASN A 24 -0.52 -19.49 3.98
N ALA A 25 -1.15 -18.89 4.99
CA ALA A 25 -1.38 -17.46 4.99
C ALA A 25 0.00 -16.79 5.05
N GLU A 26 0.44 -16.21 3.93
CA GLU A 26 1.63 -15.37 3.96
C GLU A 26 1.32 -14.14 4.80
N ASN A 27 2.15 -13.91 5.82
CA ASN A 27 1.95 -12.74 6.67
C ASN A 27 2.61 -11.51 6.02
N TYR A 28 1.82 -10.78 5.23
CA TYR A 28 2.25 -9.53 4.60
C TYR A 28 2.33 -8.36 5.59
N ILE A 29 1.71 -8.48 6.77
CA ILE A 29 1.67 -7.43 7.78
C ILE A 29 2.55 -7.85 8.96
N LEU A 30 3.80 -7.41 8.93
CA LEU A 30 4.83 -7.80 9.91
C LEU A 30 4.56 -7.19 11.29
N ASN A 31 4.01 -5.98 11.30
CA ASN A 31 3.52 -5.29 12.48
C ASN A 31 2.44 -4.31 12.04
N ASP A 32 1.35 -4.23 12.80
CA ASP A 32 0.30 -3.23 12.62
C ASP A 32 0.11 -2.32 13.84
N ASP A 33 0.61 -2.70 15.01
CA ASP A 33 0.37 -2.02 16.29
C ASP A 33 -1.10 -1.66 16.55
N LYS A 34 -2.03 -2.49 16.03
CA LYS A 34 -3.48 -2.23 15.99
C LYS A 34 -3.87 -0.90 15.33
N LEU A 35 -3.08 -0.43 14.36
CA LEU A 35 -3.32 0.80 13.60
C LEU A 35 -4.07 0.56 12.27
N ILE A 36 -4.23 -0.71 11.88
CA ILE A 36 -4.85 -1.10 10.61
C ILE A 36 -6.21 -1.75 10.90
N ASP A 37 -7.25 -1.31 10.20
CA ASP A 37 -8.60 -1.90 10.23
C ASP A 37 -8.60 -3.32 9.69
N ASP A 38 -9.34 -4.21 10.33
CA ASP A 38 -9.36 -5.63 9.94
C ASP A 38 -9.82 -5.83 8.49
N ARG A 39 -10.73 -4.97 7.99
CA ARG A 39 -11.13 -5.00 6.56
C ARG A 39 -9.98 -4.60 5.65
N ALA A 40 -9.15 -3.65 6.09
CA ALA A 40 -7.95 -3.26 5.35
C ALA A 40 -6.91 -4.39 5.38
N LYS A 41 -6.76 -5.11 6.50
CA LYS A 41 -5.87 -6.29 6.58
C LYS A 41 -6.31 -7.40 5.64
N GLU A 42 -7.61 -7.73 5.65
CA GLU A 42 -8.18 -8.71 4.73
C GLU A 42 -7.91 -8.32 3.28
N LYS A 43 -8.09 -7.04 2.95
CA LYS A 43 -7.84 -6.55 1.60
C LYS A 43 -6.36 -6.56 1.21
N ILE A 44 -5.46 -6.19 2.12
CA ILE A 44 -4.01 -6.29 1.94
C ILE A 44 -3.62 -7.73 1.65
N ASN A 45 -4.13 -8.69 2.41
CA ASN A 45 -3.82 -10.11 2.20
C ASN A 45 -4.34 -10.61 0.86
N GLN A 46 -5.57 -10.25 0.46
CA GLN A 46 -6.10 -10.60 -0.87
C GLN A 46 -5.22 -10.05 -2.02
N ILE A 47 -4.78 -8.80 -1.92
CA ILE A 47 -3.91 -8.19 -2.93
C ILE A 47 -2.52 -8.84 -2.88
N GLY A 48 -1.99 -9.10 -1.69
CA GLY A 48 -0.69 -9.73 -1.47
C GLY A 48 -0.61 -11.12 -2.05
N ASP A 49 -1.62 -11.96 -1.78
CA ASP A 49 -1.73 -13.32 -2.32
C ASP A 49 -1.78 -13.29 -3.86
N GLU A 50 -2.52 -12.34 -4.42
CA GLU A 50 -2.62 -12.17 -5.88
C GLU A 50 -1.29 -11.70 -6.49
N VAL A 51 -0.63 -10.71 -5.91
CA VAL A 51 0.68 -10.22 -6.34
C VAL A 51 1.73 -11.33 -6.23
N LYS A 52 1.71 -12.09 -5.13
CA LYS A 52 2.61 -13.23 -4.95
C LYS A 52 2.40 -14.28 -6.04
N SER A 53 1.15 -14.64 -6.29
CA SER A 53 0.78 -15.66 -7.27
C SER A 53 1.09 -15.24 -8.71
N LYS A 54 0.73 -14.00 -9.11
CA LYS A 54 0.85 -13.51 -10.48
C LYS A 54 2.23 -12.92 -10.80
N LEU A 55 2.88 -12.28 -9.82
CA LEU A 55 4.10 -11.48 -10.04
C LEU A 55 5.34 -12.08 -9.36
N GLY A 56 5.17 -12.98 -8.39
CA GLY A 56 6.26 -13.63 -7.65
C GLY A 56 6.91 -12.75 -6.58
N VAL A 57 6.27 -11.62 -6.23
CA VAL A 57 6.84 -10.59 -5.33
C VAL A 57 6.13 -10.61 -3.99
N ASN A 58 6.87 -10.38 -2.90
CA ASN A 58 6.28 -10.17 -1.58
C ASN A 58 6.21 -8.66 -1.28
N ILE A 59 5.03 -8.14 -0.95
CA ILE A 59 4.88 -6.77 -0.44
C ILE A 59 4.60 -6.88 1.06
N TYR A 60 5.43 -6.25 1.88
CA TYR A 60 5.36 -6.27 3.33
C TYR A 60 5.02 -4.89 3.89
N ILE A 61 4.24 -4.89 4.97
CA ILE A 61 3.90 -3.72 5.77
C ILE A 61 4.52 -3.84 7.15
N TYR A 62 5.10 -2.74 7.62
CA TYR A 62 5.45 -2.55 9.02
C TYR A 62 4.92 -1.19 9.49
N ALA A 63 3.78 -1.19 10.19
CA ALA A 63 3.22 -0.01 10.81
C ALA A 63 3.43 -0.09 12.33
N LYS A 64 3.96 0.99 12.91
CA LYS A 64 4.25 1.09 14.34
C LYS A 64 3.84 2.47 14.85
N SER A 65 3.18 2.53 16.00
CA SER A 65 2.73 3.80 16.58
C SER A 65 3.91 4.67 16.96
N THR A 66 4.89 4.09 17.66
CA THR A 66 6.04 4.81 18.21
C THR A 66 7.25 3.93 18.34
N LEU A 67 8.44 4.49 18.16
CA LEU A 67 9.70 3.86 18.57
C LEU A 67 10.08 4.21 20.02
N GLY A 68 9.28 5.02 20.71
CA GLY A 68 9.54 5.47 22.07
C GLY A 68 10.75 6.41 22.14
N LEU A 69 10.96 7.21 21.09
CA LEU A 69 12.07 8.16 21.03
C LEU A 69 11.75 9.41 21.86
N ASP A 70 12.77 10.00 22.48
CA ASP A 70 12.63 11.29 23.16
C ASP A 70 12.24 12.39 22.16
N ASP A 71 11.34 13.30 22.57
CA ASP A 71 10.92 14.43 21.74
C ASP A 71 12.09 15.35 21.34
N ASN A 72 13.13 15.43 22.18
CA ASN A 72 14.28 16.32 22.02
C ASN A 72 15.42 15.74 21.17
N ILE A 73 15.31 14.49 20.74
CA ILE A 73 16.34 13.86 19.91
C ILE A 73 16.39 14.52 18.52
N LYS A 74 17.60 14.68 17.98
CA LYS A 74 17.78 15.34 16.68
C LYS A 74 17.18 14.51 15.55
N THR A 75 16.62 15.16 14.53
CA THR A 75 16.02 14.48 13.36
C THR A 75 16.98 13.49 12.69
N LYS A 76 18.28 13.83 12.59
CA LYS A 76 19.29 12.94 12.02
C LYS A 76 19.40 11.62 12.78
N GLU A 77 19.37 11.68 14.11
CA GLU A 77 19.46 10.52 14.98
C GLU A 77 18.17 9.68 14.93
N LYS A 78 16.98 10.32 14.87
CA LYS A 78 15.71 9.62 14.58
C LYS A 78 15.80 8.79 13.31
N ILE A 79 16.34 9.37 12.23
CA ILE A 79 16.51 8.69 10.93
C ILE A 79 17.44 7.48 11.07
N GLU A 80 18.54 7.61 11.82
CA GLU A 80 19.49 6.51 12.04
C GLU A 80 18.85 5.36 12.81
N ILE A 81 18.05 5.66 13.84
CA ILE A 81 17.31 4.65 14.61
C ILE A 81 16.27 3.95 13.75
N VAL A 82 15.48 4.71 12.98
CA VAL A 82 14.50 4.15 12.02
C VAL A 82 15.19 3.22 11.03
N LYS A 83 16.29 3.65 10.41
CA LYS A 83 17.06 2.81 9.47
C LYS A 83 17.59 1.53 10.12
N SER A 84 18.04 1.62 11.37
CA SER A 84 18.51 0.45 12.11
C SER A 84 17.38 -0.56 12.33
N ASN A 85 16.19 -0.09 12.73
CA ASN A 85 15.01 -0.94 12.88
C ASN A 85 14.58 -1.57 11.55
N GLU A 86 14.57 -0.79 10.47
CA GLU A 86 14.30 -1.27 9.11
C GLU A 86 15.29 -2.39 8.72
N ASN A 87 16.59 -2.18 8.91
CA ASN A 87 17.61 -3.18 8.59
C ASN A 87 17.41 -4.52 9.33
N GLN A 88 16.95 -4.49 10.58
CA GLN A 88 16.62 -5.71 11.32
C GLN A 88 15.42 -6.45 10.72
N ILE A 89 14.42 -5.71 10.24
CA ILE A 89 13.25 -6.29 9.57
C ILE A 89 13.68 -6.96 8.26
N LEU A 90 14.52 -6.28 7.47
CA LEU A 90 14.99 -6.75 6.15
C LEU A 90 15.69 -8.12 6.20
N GLN A 91 16.37 -8.45 7.31
CA GLN A 91 17.09 -9.72 7.46
C GLN A 91 16.18 -10.95 7.39
N ASN A 92 14.89 -10.80 7.69
CA ASN A 92 13.92 -11.90 7.75
C ASN A 92 12.99 -11.94 6.53
N LEU A 93 13.14 -11.02 5.57
CA LEU A 93 12.26 -10.94 4.41
C LEU A 93 12.70 -11.88 3.29
N LYS A 94 11.71 -12.48 2.62
CA LYS A 94 11.96 -13.36 1.47
C LYS A 94 12.02 -12.52 0.19
N ALA A 95 13.17 -12.54 -0.49
CA ALA A 95 13.32 -11.89 -1.79
C ALA A 95 12.53 -12.64 -2.90
N PRO A 96 12.06 -11.94 -3.95
CA PRO A 96 12.08 -10.49 -4.09
C PRO A 96 11.01 -9.82 -3.21
N TYR A 97 11.34 -8.68 -2.60
CA TYR A 97 10.47 -8.01 -1.65
C TYR A 97 10.39 -6.49 -1.84
N ILE A 98 9.29 -5.94 -1.34
CA ILE A 98 9.10 -4.51 -1.09
C ILE A 98 8.56 -4.37 0.32
N LEU A 99 9.15 -3.50 1.13
CA LEU A 99 8.77 -3.19 2.49
C LEU A 99 8.33 -1.72 2.56
N MET A 100 7.10 -1.49 3.00
CA MET A 100 6.62 -0.15 3.37
C MET A 100 6.60 -0.04 4.90
N THR A 101 7.29 0.97 5.43
CA THR A 101 7.32 1.26 6.86
C THR A 101 6.57 2.55 7.18
N ILE A 102 5.86 2.56 8.31
CA ILE A 102 5.13 3.72 8.83
C ILE A 102 5.41 3.81 10.33
N TYR A 103 6.06 4.89 10.75
CA TYR A 103 6.30 5.26 12.15
C TYR A 103 5.52 6.52 12.46
N VAL A 104 4.41 6.36 13.19
CA VAL A 104 3.36 7.40 13.26
C VAL A 104 3.82 8.61 14.08
N GLU A 105 4.31 8.40 15.30
CA GLU A 105 4.80 9.49 16.16
C GLU A 105 6.05 10.16 15.61
N GLU A 106 6.96 9.38 15.01
CA GLU A 106 8.16 9.90 14.36
C GLU A 106 7.86 10.62 13.03
N ASN A 107 6.63 10.54 12.52
CA ASN A 107 6.21 11.06 11.21
C ASN A 107 7.13 10.59 10.07
N MET A 108 7.58 9.33 10.13
CA MET A 108 8.48 8.75 9.13
C MET A 108 7.79 7.64 8.37
N VAL A 109 7.88 7.72 7.03
CA VAL A 109 7.47 6.66 6.13
C VAL A 109 8.61 6.32 5.19
N ASN A 110 8.76 5.05 4.86
CA ASN A 110 9.78 4.60 3.95
C ASN A 110 9.24 3.50 3.03
N LEU A 111 9.91 3.35 1.89
CA LEU A 111 9.70 2.26 0.96
C LEU A 111 11.06 1.70 0.59
N ILE A 112 11.29 0.43 0.91
CA ILE A 112 12.55 -0.27 0.69
C ILE A 112 12.26 -1.48 -0.18
N PHE A 113 13.06 -1.72 -1.21
CA PHE A 113 12.82 -2.81 -2.13
C PHE A 113 14.13 -3.35 -2.69
N THR A 114 14.10 -4.59 -3.18
CA THR A 114 15.25 -5.21 -3.86
C THR A 114 15.60 -4.46 -5.15
N GLU A 115 16.87 -4.51 -5.57
CA GLU A 115 17.40 -3.70 -6.69
C GLU A 115 16.63 -3.93 -8.01
N ASP A 116 16.04 -5.12 -8.19
CA ASP A 116 15.19 -5.49 -9.33
C ASP A 116 14.01 -4.53 -9.56
N PHE A 117 13.58 -3.79 -8.52
CA PHE A 117 12.43 -2.88 -8.59
C PHE A 117 12.81 -1.40 -8.79
N LYS A 118 14.10 -1.07 -8.85
CA LYS A 118 14.57 0.33 -8.90
C LYS A 118 14.10 1.11 -10.12
N ASN A 119 13.91 0.44 -11.25
CA ASN A 119 13.39 1.05 -12.48
C ASN A 119 11.88 0.91 -12.64
N ILE A 120 11.22 0.21 -11.71
CA ILE A 120 9.78 -0.08 -11.74
C ILE A 120 9.05 0.81 -10.73
N ILE A 121 9.64 0.97 -9.54
CA ILE A 121 9.05 1.67 -8.40
C ILE A 121 9.75 3.00 -8.18
N ASP A 122 8.99 4.07 -8.30
CA ASP A 122 9.37 5.37 -7.77
C ASP A 122 8.83 5.50 -6.34
N LYS A 123 9.74 5.51 -5.36
CA LYS A 123 9.40 5.67 -3.94
C LYS A 123 8.58 6.93 -3.68
N ASN A 124 8.95 8.05 -4.31
CA ASN A 124 8.31 9.33 -4.02
C ASN A 124 6.91 9.39 -4.63
N ASP A 125 6.69 8.88 -5.85
CA ASP A 125 5.33 8.85 -6.42
C ASP A 125 4.36 8.02 -5.57
N ILE A 126 4.82 6.90 -5.01
CA ILE A 126 4.00 6.07 -4.13
C ILE A 126 3.74 6.78 -2.80
N LEU A 127 4.79 7.24 -2.11
CA LEU A 127 4.64 7.82 -0.78
C LEU A 127 3.88 9.16 -0.85
N ASP A 128 4.29 10.07 -1.72
CA ASP A 128 3.69 11.40 -1.84
C ASP A 128 2.32 11.35 -2.52
N GLY A 129 2.07 10.34 -3.35
CA GLY A 129 0.80 10.18 -4.05
C GLY A 129 -0.30 9.54 -3.20
N TYR A 130 0.04 8.56 -2.35
CA TYR A 130 -0.95 7.67 -1.72
C TYR A 130 -0.86 7.57 -0.21
N VAL A 131 0.32 7.80 0.39
CA VAL A 131 0.55 7.54 1.82
C VAL A 131 0.58 8.85 2.61
N VAL A 132 1.52 9.72 2.30
CA VAL A 132 1.77 10.99 3.00
C VAL A 132 0.53 11.89 3.04
N PRO A 133 -0.23 12.09 1.95
CA PRO A 133 -1.40 12.97 1.99
C PRO A 133 -2.49 12.51 2.96
N LEU A 134 -2.64 11.19 3.15
CA LEU A 134 -3.63 10.62 4.07
C LEU A 134 -3.18 10.72 5.53
N LEU A 135 -1.90 10.47 5.79
CA LEU A 135 -1.32 10.64 7.13
C LEU A 135 -1.30 12.11 7.58
N ALA A 136 -0.94 13.02 6.66
CA ALA A 136 -0.83 14.45 6.94
C ALA A 136 -2.19 15.19 6.89
N SER A 137 -3.28 14.51 6.55
CA SER A 137 -4.58 15.16 6.40
C SER A 137 -5.04 15.77 7.74
N LYS A 138 -5.60 16.98 7.68
CA LYS A 138 -6.20 17.67 8.85
C LYS A 138 -7.72 17.48 8.93
N ASP A 139 -8.22 16.38 8.36
CA ASP A 139 -9.65 16.06 8.40
C ASP A 139 -10.10 15.54 9.78
N LYS A 140 -11.40 15.29 9.91
CA LYS A 140 -12.04 14.80 11.14
C LYS A 140 -11.80 13.31 11.42
N ASN A 141 -11.05 12.59 10.57
CA ASN A 141 -10.82 11.18 10.75
C ASN A 141 -9.83 10.93 11.90
N THR A 142 -10.00 9.79 12.56
CA THR A 142 -9.08 9.35 13.60
C THR A 142 -7.72 9.00 13.01
N LEU A 143 -6.67 9.08 13.84
CA LEU A 143 -5.33 8.65 13.44
C LEU A 143 -5.33 7.21 12.93
N TYR A 144 -6.03 6.32 13.62
CA TYR A 144 -6.28 4.94 13.21
C TYR A 144 -6.83 4.83 11.78
N ALA A 145 -7.91 5.58 11.48
CA ALA A 145 -8.50 5.55 10.15
C ALA A 145 -7.54 6.07 9.07
N LYS A 146 -6.75 7.10 9.38
CA LYS A 146 -5.74 7.66 8.47
C LYS A 146 -4.63 6.66 8.19
N VAL A 147 -4.06 6.04 9.23
CA VAL A 147 -3.00 5.03 9.07
C VAL A 147 -3.53 3.84 8.29
N SER A 148 -4.68 3.29 8.67
CA SER A 148 -5.29 2.18 7.94
C SER A 148 -5.53 2.48 6.47
N ALA A 149 -6.05 3.67 6.15
CA ALA A 149 -6.28 4.08 4.76
C ALA A 149 -4.96 4.31 4.00
N ALA A 150 -3.97 4.94 4.63
CA ALA A 150 -2.64 5.18 4.06
C ALA A 150 -1.92 3.87 3.76
N THR A 151 -1.96 2.91 4.69
CA THR A 151 -1.37 1.58 4.49
C THR A 151 -2.01 0.85 3.33
N LEU A 152 -3.35 0.80 3.28
CA LEU A 152 -4.07 0.10 2.23
C LEU A 152 -3.84 0.73 0.85
N ASN A 153 -3.91 2.07 0.75
CA ASN A 153 -3.70 2.78 -0.51
C ASN A 153 -2.25 2.69 -0.99
N GLY A 154 -1.27 2.79 -0.07
CA GLY A 154 0.13 2.57 -0.41
C GLY A 154 0.40 1.15 -0.90
N TYR A 155 -0.17 0.14 -0.22
CA TYR A 155 -0.05 -1.27 -0.63
C TYR A 155 -0.64 -1.52 -2.02
N ALA A 156 -1.86 -1.02 -2.27
CA ALA A 156 -2.51 -1.14 -3.56
C ALA A 156 -1.72 -0.44 -4.68
N ALA A 157 -1.19 0.76 -4.41
CA ALA A 157 -0.39 1.49 -5.39
C ALA A 157 0.91 0.75 -5.75
N ILE A 158 1.58 0.12 -4.78
CA ILE A 158 2.75 -0.73 -5.03
C ILE A 158 2.35 -1.92 -5.91
N ALA A 159 1.26 -2.61 -5.55
CA ALA A 159 0.75 -3.76 -6.29
C ALA A 159 0.39 -3.42 -7.74
N ASP A 160 -0.34 -2.32 -7.95
CA ASP A 160 -0.73 -1.84 -9.28
C ASP A 160 0.49 -1.45 -10.11
N THR A 161 1.45 -0.72 -9.53
CA THR A 161 2.69 -0.33 -10.24
C THR A 161 3.47 -1.55 -10.73
N LEU A 162 3.57 -2.59 -9.89
CA LEU A 162 4.21 -3.85 -10.28
C LEU A 162 3.42 -4.57 -11.38
N ALA A 163 2.10 -4.61 -11.27
CA ALA A 163 1.26 -5.32 -12.23
C ALA A 163 1.28 -4.62 -13.60
N ASP A 164 1.17 -3.29 -13.62
CA ASP A 164 1.26 -2.45 -14.82
C ASP A 164 2.60 -2.63 -15.53
N SER A 165 3.71 -2.75 -14.78
CA SER A 165 5.04 -2.99 -15.35
C SER A 165 5.13 -4.30 -16.15
N LYS A 166 4.27 -5.27 -15.85
CA LYS A 166 4.17 -6.56 -16.55
C LYS A 166 2.92 -6.66 -17.43
N ASN A 167 2.16 -5.58 -17.60
CA ASN A 167 0.85 -5.56 -18.28
C ASN A 167 -0.13 -6.61 -17.73
N ILE A 168 -0.10 -6.85 -16.42
CA ILE A 168 -1.00 -7.75 -15.71
C ILE A 168 -2.06 -6.94 -15.00
N LYS A 169 -3.32 -7.37 -15.08
CA LYS A 169 -4.42 -6.77 -14.33
C LYS A 169 -4.65 -7.52 -13.02
N LEU A 170 -4.62 -6.78 -11.91
CA LEU A 170 -5.04 -7.29 -10.61
C LEU A 170 -6.57 -7.21 -10.49
N GLU A 171 -7.18 -8.28 -10.01
CA GLU A 171 -8.63 -8.39 -9.78
C GLU A 171 -9.02 -7.89 -8.40
N ASN A 172 -8.13 -8.08 -7.42
CA ASN A 172 -8.37 -7.69 -6.04
C ASN A 172 -7.83 -6.31 -5.71
N SER A 173 -7.07 -5.66 -6.58
CA SER A 173 -6.61 -4.29 -6.30
C SER A 173 -7.77 -3.29 -6.24
N ILE A 174 -7.59 -2.25 -5.43
CA ILE A 174 -8.54 -1.14 -5.29
C ILE A 174 -8.40 -0.17 -6.47
N GLY A 175 -7.24 -0.16 -7.13
CA GLY A 175 -6.95 0.69 -8.27
C GLY A 175 -6.68 2.16 -7.90
N ASN A 176 -6.39 2.95 -8.93
CA ASN A 176 -6.00 4.36 -8.79
C ASN A 176 -7.14 5.38 -9.01
N SER A 177 -8.40 4.94 -8.98
CA SER A 177 -9.56 5.75 -9.36
C SER A 177 -9.69 7.04 -8.53
N GLY A 178 -9.33 7.00 -7.25
CA GLY A 178 -9.35 8.16 -6.36
C GLY A 178 -8.40 9.28 -6.78
N LYS A 179 -7.12 8.96 -7.05
CA LYS A 179 -6.09 9.93 -7.52
C LYS A 179 -6.47 10.49 -8.88
N VAL A 180 -6.96 9.64 -9.78
CA VAL A 180 -7.38 10.05 -11.13
C VAL A 180 -8.54 11.03 -11.05
N SER A 181 -9.59 10.72 -10.28
CA SER A 181 -10.72 11.63 -10.08
C SER A 181 -10.28 12.96 -9.47
N GLY A 182 -9.39 12.94 -8.47
CA GLY A 182 -8.84 14.15 -7.85
C GLY A 182 -8.03 15.01 -8.83
N THR A 183 -7.26 14.38 -9.72
CA THR A 183 -6.50 15.05 -10.77
C THR A 183 -7.43 15.72 -11.77
N ILE A 184 -8.46 15.01 -12.25
CA ILE A 184 -9.46 15.56 -13.19
C ILE A 184 -10.14 16.78 -12.59
N TRP A 185 -10.57 16.70 -11.32
CA TRP A 185 -11.18 17.82 -10.61
C TRP A 185 -10.25 19.03 -10.51
N ARG A 186 -8.98 18.81 -10.19
CA ARG A 186 -7.97 19.86 -10.09
C ARG A 186 -7.74 20.55 -11.44
N VAL A 187 -7.57 19.78 -12.51
CA VAL A 187 -7.40 20.30 -13.87
C VAL A 187 -8.63 21.12 -14.27
N PHE A 188 -9.84 20.59 -14.04
CA PHE A 188 -11.09 21.30 -14.30
C PHE A 188 -11.15 22.65 -13.57
N MET A 189 -10.81 22.69 -12.29
CA MET A 189 -10.78 23.94 -11.51
C MET A 189 -9.76 24.94 -12.05
N TYR A 190 -8.56 24.49 -12.42
CA TYR A 190 -7.55 25.36 -13.02
C TYR A 190 -7.99 25.91 -14.36
N THR A 191 -8.66 25.10 -15.19
CA THR A 191 -9.23 25.55 -16.45
C THR A 191 -10.28 26.64 -16.23
N LEU A 192 -11.18 26.49 -15.25
CA LEU A 192 -12.18 27.53 -14.91
C LEU A 192 -11.52 28.85 -14.52
N VAL A 193 -10.48 28.81 -13.68
CA VAL A 193 -9.75 30.02 -13.26
C VAL A 193 -9.09 30.70 -14.45
N VAL A 194 -8.40 29.95 -15.32
CA VAL A 194 -7.75 30.50 -16.52
C VAL A 194 -8.77 31.13 -17.47
N VAL A 195 -9.90 30.46 -17.73
CA VAL A 195 -10.97 30.99 -18.59
C VAL A 195 -11.55 32.27 -17.99
N ALA A 196 -11.81 32.31 -16.68
CA ALA A 196 -12.31 33.51 -16.01
C ALA A 196 -11.34 34.70 -16.16
N LEU A 197 -10.03 34.47 -16.01
CA LEU A 197 -9.01 35.50 -16.22
C LEU A 197 -8.98 36.00 -17.68
N LEU A 198 -9.09 35.10 -18.65
CA LEU A 198 -9.15 35.46 -20.08
C LEU A 198 -10.41 36.27 -20.42
N VAL A 199 -11.57 35.87 -19.90
CA VAL A 199 -12.82 36.61 -20.11
C VAL A 199 -12.76 37.99 -19.44
N TYR A 200 -12.23 38.07 -18.22
CA TYR A 200 -12.05 39.33 -17.50
C TYR A 200 -11.12 40.28 -18.26
N THR A 201 -9.95 39.81 -18.66
CA THR A 201 -8.98 40.61 -19.43
C THR A 201 -9.58 41.08 -20.77
N TYR A 202 -10.29 40.20 -21.48
CA TYR A 202 -11.01 40.56 -22.70
C TYR A 202 -12.07 41.66 -22.46
N ALA A 203 -12.88 41.52 -21.41
CA ALA A 203 -13.89 42.52 -21.06
C ALA A 203 -13.29 43.89 -20.70
N VAL A 204 -12.16 43.91 -19.98
CA VAL A 204 -11.42 45.14 -19.65
C VAL A 204 -10.83 45.79 -20.91
N LEU A 205 -10.21 45.01 -21.80
CA LEU A 205 -9.66 45.52 -23.06
C LEU A 205 -10.75 46.08 -23.97
N ARG A 206 -11.92 45.44 -24.04
CA ARG A 206 -13.06 45.91 -24.84
C ARG A 206 -13.66 47.21 -24.29
N LYS A 207 -13.69 47.40 -22.97
CA LYS A 207 -14.16 48.66 -22.34
C LYS A 207 -13.21 49.85 -22.53
N ARG A 208 -11.93 49.59 -22.83
CA ARG A 208 -10.91 50.63 -23.05
C ARG A 208 -10.79 51.07 -24.51
N LYS A 209 -11.40 50.33 -25.45
CA LYS A 209 -11.65 50.76 -26.82
C LYS A 209 -12.98 51.50 -26.88
#